data_AF-A0A2T2RVX8-F1
#
_entry.id   AF-A0A2T2RVX8-F1
#
_cell.length_a   1.000
_cell.length_b   1.000
_cell.length_c   1.000
_cell.angle_alpha   90.00
_cell.angle_beta   90.00
_cell.angle_gamma   90.00
#
_symmetry.space_group_name_H-M   'P 1'
#
loop_
_entity.id
_entity.type
_entity.pdbx_description
1 polymer ?
#
loop_
_entity_poly.entity_id
_entity_poly.type
_entity_poly.pdbx_seq_one_letter_code
_entity_poly.pdbx_strand_id
1 'polypeptide(L)' 'MPSSTTLDNHQFSREEPEVWESLKEAIASSSGFARWQLEQRTSEPPARESLDEQVRCYLRETLETLAY' A
#
# COMPACT_ATOMS: atom_id res chain seq x y z
N MET A 1 -40.50 2.40 -2.96
CA MET A 1 -39.72 3.44 -2.25
C MET A 1 -38.46 2.77 -1.72
N PRO A 2 -37.27 2.95 -2.33
CA PRO A 2 -36.04 2.41 -1.76
C PRO A 2 -35.48 3.41 -0.74
N SER A 3 -35.56 3.06 0.54
CA SER A 3 -35.01 3.86 1.64
C SER A 3 -33.52 3.57 1.80
N SER A 4 -32.74 4.65 1.69
CA SER A 4 -31.50 4.92 2.43
C SER A 4 -30.38 3.89 2.41
N THR A 5 -29.40 4.16 1.55
CA THR A 5 -28.01 3.71 1.66
C THR A 5 -27.41 4.23 2.96
N THR A 6 -27.62 3.51 4.07
CA THR A 6 -26.77 3.66 5.25
C THR A 6 -25.48 2.91 4.91
N LEU A 7 -24.51 3.62 4.34
CA LEU A 7 -23.15 3.11 4.15
C LEU A 7 -22.64 2.74 5.55
N ASP A 8 -22.54 1.44 5.75
CA ASP A 8 -22.18 0.79 6.98
C ASP A 8 -20.70 1.10 7.29
N ASN A 9 -20.50 2.09 8.15
CA ASN A 9 -19.18 2.50 8.64
C ASN A 9 -18.54 1.44 9.58
N HIS A 10 -19.20 0.30 9.84
CA HIS A 10 -18.72 -0.76 10.72
C HIS A 10 -18.11 -1.95 9.98
N GLN A 11 -18.15 -2.00 8.64
CA GLN A 11 -17.52 -3.09 7.88
C GLN A 11 -15.98 -2.98 7.83
N PHE A 12 -15.46 -1.74 7.88
CA PHE A 12 -14.01 -1.48 7.86
C PHE A 12 -13.21 -2.23 8.93
N SER A 13 -13.75 -2.41 10.14
CA SER A 13 -13.01 -3.06 11.24
C SER A 13 -12.85 -4.58 11.12
N ARG A 14 -13.61 -5.24 10.23
CA ARG A 14 -13.44 -6.68 9.93
C ARG A 14 -12.64 -6.92 8.65
N GLU A 15 -12.65 -5.94 7.75
CA GLU A 15 -12.00 -5.99 6.43
C GLU A 15 -10.61 -5.34 6.41
N GLU A 16 -10.19 -4.65 7.48
CA GLU A 16 -8.85 -4.06 7.62
C GLU A 16 -7.69 -4.94 7.10
N PRO A 17 -7.61 -6.25 7.43
CA PRO A 17 -6.55 -7.09 6.87
C PRO A 17 -6.73 -7.32 5.36
N GLU A 18 -7.96 -7.49 4.87
CA GLU A 18 -8.25 -7.72 3.44
C GLU A 18 -8.01 -6.48 2.58
N VAL A 19 -8.32 -5.30 3.12
CA VAL A 19 -8.01 -4.00 2.53
C VAL A 19 -6.51 -3.80 2.42
N TRP A 20 -5.74 -4.16 3.46
CA TRP A 20 -4.29 -4.09 3.43
C TRP A 20 -3.68 -5.03 2.38
N GLU A 21 -4.13 -6.28 2.31
CA GLU A 21 -3.67 -7.23 1.28
C GLU A 21 -3.97 -6.72 -0.13
N SER A 22 -5.20 -6.26 -0.39
CA SER A 22 -5.60 -5.72 -1.69
C SER A 22 -4.80 -4.47 -2.08
N LEU A 23 -4.52 -3.59 -1.11
CA LEU A 23 -3.70 -2.39 -1.32
C LEU A 23 -2.26 -2.77 -1.66
N LYS A 24 -1.68 -3.74 -0.93
CA LYS A 24 -0.34 -4.25 -1.22
C LYS A 24 -0.25 -4.82 -2.61
N GLU A 25 -1.22 -5.62 -3.04
CA GLU A 25 -1.24 -6.18 -4.40
C GLU A 25 -1.37 -5.08 -5.47
N ALA A 26 -2.25 -4.09 -5.27
CA ALA A 26 -2.41 -2.97 -6.18
C ALA A 26 -1.12 -2.14 -6.31
N ILE A 27 -0.43 -1.89 -5.20
CA ILE A 27 0.86 -1.19 -5.18
C ILE A 27 1.94 -2.06 -5.82
N ALA A 28 2.03 -3.35 -5.47
CA ALA A 28 2.99 -4.28 -6.04
C ALA A 28 2.84 -4.43 -7.57
N SER A 29 1.60 -4.36 -8.06
CA SER A 29 1.31 -4.38 -9.50
C SER A 29 1.54 -3.03 -10.19
N SER A 30 1.74 -1.93 -9.45
CA SER A 30 1.96 -0.61 -10.01
C SER A 30 3.36 -0.46 -10.61
N SER A 31 3.43 0.19 -11.77
CA SER A 31 4.69 0.53 -12.43
C SER A 31 5.58 1.47 -11.60
N GLY A 32 4.99 2.28 -10.71
CA GLY A 32 5.74 3.17 -9.81
C GLY A 32 6.53 2.39 -8.76
N PHE A 33 5.88 1.41 -8.13
CA PHE A 33 6.49 0.55 -7.13
C PHE A 33 7.58 -0.35 -7.73
N ALA A 34 7.34 -0.94 -8.90
CA ALA A 34 8.32 -1.79 -9.57
C ALA A 34 9.63 -1.05 -9.90
N ARG A 35 9.54 0.23 -10.28
CA ARG A 35 10.71 1.09 -10.53
C ARG A 35 11.44 1.45 -9.23
N TRP A 36 10.68 1.87 -8.22
CA TRP A 36 11.22 2.17 -6.90
C TRP A 36 11.97 0.96 -6.30
N GLN A 37 11.40 -0.24 -6.42
CA GLN A 37 12.03 -1.47 -5.96
C GLN A 37 13.36 -1.77 -6.67
N LEU A 38 13.51 -1.38 -7.95
CA LEU A 38 14.77 -1.53 -8.69
C LEU A 38 15.84 -0.56 -8.20
N GLU A 39 15.45 0.69 -7.91
CA GLU A 39 16.33 1.72 -7.32
C GLU A 39 16.79 1.30 -5.91
N GLN A 40 15.88 0.81 -5.06
CA GLN A 40 16.22 0.35 -3.71
C GLN A 40 17.18 -0.85 -3.70
N ARG A 41 16.99 -1.82 -4.63
CA ARG A 41 17.90 -2.97 -4.77
C ARG A 41 19.31 -2.59 -5.21
N THR A 42 19.50 -1.39 -5.74
CA THR A 42 20.81 -0.88 -6.17
C THR A 42 21.53 -0.15 -5.04
N SER A 43 20.80 0.37 -4.06
CA SER A 43 21.33 1.27 -3.03
C SER A 43 21.77 0.59 -1.73
N GLU A 44 21.24 -0.58 -1.36
CA GLU A 44 21.63 -1.31 -0.13
C GLU A 44 21.70 -2.83 -0.32
N PRO A 45 22.55 -3.56 0.46
CA PRO A 45 22.58 -5.01 0.41
C PRO A 45 21.20 -5.58 0.77
N PRO A 46 20.76 -6.65 0.09
CA PRO A 46 19.37 -7.10 0.10
C PRO A 46 19.03 -7.79 1.42
N ALA A 47 18.77 -6.98 2.45
CA ALA A 47 18.32 -7.44 3.75
C ALA A 47 16.81 -7.76 3.70
N ARG A 48 16.42 -8.66 2.79
CA ARG A 48 15.19 -9.49 2.88
C ARG A 48 13.94 -8.75 3.42
N GLU A 49 13.67 -7.56 2.89
CA GLU A 49 12.47 -6.83 3.29
C GLU A 49 11.28 -7.51 2.65
N SER A 50 10.32 -7.91 3.48
CA SER A 50 9.08 -8.53 2.98
C SER A 50 8.32 -7.55 2.10
N LEU A 51 7.42 -8.04 1.24
CA LEU A 51 6.61 -7.17 0.37
C LEU A 51 5.88 -6.09 1.19
N ASP A 52 5.43 -6.43 2.40
CA ASP A 52 4.88 -5.50 3.39
C ASP A 52 5.82 -4.35 3.75
N GLU A 53 7.10 -4.63 4.03
CA GLU A 53 8.08 -3.61 4.41
C GLU A 53 8.40 -2.70 3.21
N GLN A 54 8.56 -3.29 2.02
CA GLN A 54 8.77 -2.54 0.79
C GLN A 54 7.59 -1.61 0.49
N VAL A 55 6.35 -2.11 0.60
CA VAL A 55 5.13 -1.30 0.39
C VAL A 55 5.03 -0.18 1.43
N ARG A 56 5.37 -0.45 2.70
CA ARG A 56 5.37 0.59 3.76
C ARG A 56 6.41 1.68 3.50
N CYS A 57 7.63 1.30 3.10
CA CYS A 57 8.68 2.25 2.75
C CYS A 57 8.29 3.10 1.53
N TYR A 58 7.76 2.47 0.47
CA TYR A 58 7.26 3.18 -0.71
C TYR A 58 6.15 4.18 -0.36
N LEU A 59 5.18 3.77 0.47
CA LEU A 59 4.11 4.66 0.94
C LEU A 59 4.67 5.81 1.77
N ARG A 60 5.63 5.55 2.66
CA ARG A 60 6.24 6.61 3.47
C ARG A 60 6.94 7.64 2.58
N GLU A 61 7.75 7.17 1.64
CA GLU A 61 8.52 8.05 0.76
C GLU A 61 7.63 8.85 -0.22
N THR A 62 6.59 8.22 -0.77
CA THR A 62 5.59 8.91 -1.60
C THR A 62 4.77 9.93 -0.81
N LEU A 63 4.42 9.63 0.44
CA LEU A 63 3.76 10.59 1.34
C LEU A 63 4.68 11.76 1.74
N GLU A 64 5.96 11.50 2.01
CA GLU A 64 6.97 12.53 2.30
C GLU A 64 7.15 13.47 1.10
N THR A 65 7.13 12.93 -0.13
CA THR A 65 7.25 13.72 -1.37
C THR A 65 6.02 14.61 -1.64
N LEU A 66 4.83 14.22 -1.17
CA LEU A 66 3.59 14.99 -1.33
C LEU A 66 3.32 15.99 -0.20
N ALA A 67 4.07 15.91 0.91
CA ALA A 67 3.91 16.78 2.08
C ALA A 67 4.72 18.09 1.99
N TYR A 68 5.33 18.38 0.84
CA TYR A 68 6.14 19.57 0.57
C TYR A 68 5.43 20.51 -0.41
#